data_AF-A0A931QDX3-F1
#
_entry.id   AF-A0A931QDX3-F1
#
_cell.length_a   1.000
_cell.length_b   1.000
_cell.length_c   1.000
_cell.angle_alpha   90.00
_cell.angle_beta   90.00
_cell.angle_gamma   90.00
#
_symmetry.space_group_name_H-M   'P 1'
#
loop_
_entity.id
_entity.type
_entity.pdbx_description
1 polymer ?
#
loop_
_entity_poly.entity_id
_entity_poly.type
_entity_poly.pdbx_seq_one_letter_code
_entity_poly.pdbx_strand_id
1 'polypeptide(L)' 'FVCETLPRMNALCSKGFAFNMLTKYSDADRMAQRHDLFYGDPLFFFDFCKRNFSRNAALLHDYGLYDFTILVRKDV' A
#
# COMPACT_ATOMS: atom_id res chain seq x y z
N PHE A 1 -7.68 -10.71 -2.69
CA PHE A 1 -8.35 -9.59 -2.01
C PHE A 1 -7.74 -8.21 -2.30
N VAL A 2 -6.60 -7.79 -1.70
CA VAL A 2 -6.12 -6.38 -1.83
C VAL A 2 -5.94 -5.95 -3.29
N CYS A 3 -5.23 -6.75 -4.10
CA CYS A 3 -5.03 -6.45 -5.52
C CYS A 3 -6.32 -6.40 -6.35
N GLU A 4 -7.42 -6.99 -5.87
CA GLU A 4 -8.74 -6.95 -6.52
C GLU A 4 -9.57 -5.74 -6.05
N THR A 5 -9.31 -5.27 -4.83
CA THR A 5 -9.98 -4.11 -4.23
C THR A 5 -9.40 -2.79 -4.75
N LEU A 6 -8.08 -2.69 -4.93
CA LEU A 6 -7.42 -1.46 -5.38
C LEU A 6 -7.95 -0.93 -6.73
N PRO A 7 -8.21 -1.75 -7.77
CA PRO A 7 -8.84 -1.29 -9.01
C PRO A 7 -10.23 -0.69 -8.81
N ARG A 8 -11.01 -1.26 -7.88
CA ARG A 8 -12.35 -0.73 -7.54
C ARG A 8 -12.25 0.62 -6.85
N MET A 9 -11.33 0.77 -5.89
CA MET A 9 -11.05 2.06 -5.25
C MET A 9 -10.61 3.09 -6.29
N ASN A 10 -9.68 2.72 -7.17
CA ASN A 10 -9.22 3.60 -8.23
C ASN A 10 -10.37 4.06 -9.13
N ALA A 11 -11.29 3.18 -9.54
CA ALA A 11 -12.43 3.54 -10.39
C ALA A 11 -13.38 4.56 -9.74
N LEU A 12 -13.51 4.54 -8.41
CA LEU A 12 -14.39 5.42 -7.65
C LEU A 12 -13.77 6.79 -7.32
N CYS A 13 -12.46 6.95 -7.46
CA CYS A 13 -11.75 8.17 -7.12
C CYS A 13 -11.48 9.05 -8.35
N SER A 14 -11.71 10.36 -8.24
CA SER A 14 -11.44 11.33 -9.31
C SER A 14 -9.99 11.84 -9.33
N LYS A 15 -9.37 12.05 -8.16
CA LYS A 15 -8.01 12.62 -8.03
C LYS A 15 -6.90 11.58 -7.80
N GLY A 16 -7.27 10.36 -7.45
CA GLY A 16 -6.35 9.35 -6.93
C GLY A 16 -6.80 8.83 -5.57
N PHE A 17 -6.01 7.95 -4.98
CA PHE A 17 -6.32 7.29 -3.72
C PHE A 17 -5.04 7.02 -2.93
N ALA A 18 -5.20 6.79 -1.62
CA ALA A 18 -4.13 6.36 -0.75
C ALA A 18 -4.59 5.19 0.12
N PHE A 19 -3.65 4.37 0.55
CA PHE A 19 -3.90 3.31 1.51
C PHE A 19 -2.62 3.04 2.31
N ASN A 20 -2.78 2.59 3.54
CA ASN A 20 -1.68 2.10 4.37
C ASN A 20 -1.81 0.59 4.60
N MET A 21 -0.68 -0.06 4.86
CA MET A 21 -0.61 -1.48 5.21
C MET A 21 0.54 -1.73 6.17
N LEU A 22 0.35 -2.65 7.12
CA LEU A 22 1.44 -3.12 7.96
C LEU A 22 2.58 -3.65 7.07
N THR A 23 3.81 -3.34 7.47
CA THR A 23 4.99 -3.61 6.65
C THR A 23 5.62 -4.94 7.01
N LYS A 24 6.09 -5.70 6.01
CA LYS A 24 6.90 -6.90 6.26
C LYS A 24 8.24 -6.59 6.93
N TYR A 25 8.65 -5.32 6.97
CA TYR A 25 9.85 -4.85 7.68
C TYR A 25 9.59 -4.59 9.18
N SER A 26 8.43 -5.00 9.71
CA SER A 26 8.12 -4.92 11.14
C SER A 26 8.92 -5.94 11.95
N ASP A 27 8.96 -5.76 13.27
CA ASP A 27 9.66 -6.68 14.19
C ASP A 27 9.07 -8.09 14.09
N ALA A 28 9.94 -9.09 13.85
CA ALA A 28 9.52 -10.48 13.68
C ALA A 28 8.71 -11.02 14.88
N ASP A 29 9.08 -10.64 16.10
CA ASP A 29 8.36 -11.02 17.32
C ASP A 29 6.94 -10.44 17.35
N ARG A 30 6.76 -9.17 16.93
CA ARG A 30 5.43 -8.53 16.85
C ARG A 30 4.57 -9.17 15.76
N MET A 31 5.18 -9.52 14.62
CA MET A 31 4.51 -10.23 13.54
C MET A 31 4.08 -11.62 13.98
N ALA A 32 4.95 -12.36 14.67
CA ALA A 32 4.66 -13.70 15.17
C ALA A 32 3.53 -13.71 16.22
N GLN A 33 3.44 -12.66 17.05
CA GLN A 33 2.34 -12.50 18.02
C GLN A 33 0.98 -12.20 17.36
N ARG A 34 0.97 -11.72 16.11
CA ARG A 34 -0.24 -11.26 15.40
C ARG A 34 -0.42 -11.94 14.05
N HIS A 35 -0.60 -13.27 14.10
CA HIS A 35 -0.85 -14.12 12.93
C HIS A 35 -2.18 -13.83 12.23
N ASP A 36 -3.09 -13.09 12.88
CA ASP A 36 -4.36 -12.60 12.34
C ASP A 36 -4.19 -11.41 11.38
N LEU A 37 -3.03 -10.76 11.37
CA LEU A 37 -2.78 -9.55 10.61
C LEU A 37 -2.04 -9.83 9.30
N PHE A 38 -2.36 -9.03 8.28
CA PHE A 38 -1.67 -9.07 7.00
C PHE A 38 -0.53 -8.04 6.96
N TYR A 39 0.70 -8.52 6.75
CA TYR A 39 1.89 -7.69 6.57
C TYR A 39 2.31 -7.70 5.09
N GLY A 40 2.16 -6.55 4.44
CA GLY A 40 2.44 -6.39 3.01
C GLY A 40 3.90 -6.10 2.71
N ASP A 41 4.32 -6.45 1.50
CA ASP A 41 5.59 -6.00 0.94
C ASP A 41 5.42 -4.62 0.27
N PRO A 42 6.00 -3.54 0.83
CA PRO A 42 5.85 -2.21 0.27
C PRO A 42 6.29 -2.11 -1.19
N LEU A 43 7.33 -2.85 -1.59
CA LEU A 43 7.88 -2.78 -2.94
C LEU A 43 6.96 -3.45 -3.96
N PHE A 44 6.36 -4.59 -3.60
CA PHE A 44 5.37 -5.27 -4.43
C PHE A 44 4.16 -4.38 -4.69
N PHE A 45 3.57 -3.81 -3.63
CA PHE A 45 2.37 -2.98 -3.78
C PHE A 45 2.66 -1.67 -4.50
N PHE A 46 3.85 -1.09 -4.30
CA PHE A 46 4.28 0.10 -5.01
C PHE A 46 4.42 -0.16 -6.51
N ASP A 47 5.14 -1.21 -6.90
CA ASP A 47 5.30 -1.61 -8.32
C ASP A 47 3.95 -1.98 -8.95
N PHE A 48 3.09 -2.71 -8.23
CA PHE A 48 1.73 -3.01 -8.66
C PHE A 48 0.93 -1.74 -8.98
N CYS A 49 0.96 -0.75 -8.09
CA CYS A 49 0.25 0.52 -8.31
C CYS A 49 0.81 1.29 -9.51
N LYS A 50 2.13 1.31 -9.69
CA LYS A 50 2.77 1.97 -10.83
C LYS A 50 2.41 1.34 -12.17
N ARG A 51 2.31 0.01 -12.23
CA ARG A 51 1.99 -0.73 -13.45
C ARG A 51 0.51 -0.66 -13.83
N ASN A 52 -0.39 -0.61 -12.84
CA ASN A 52 -1.82 -0.77 -13.08
C ASN A 52 -2.65 0.52 -12.98
N PHE A 53 -2.19 1.55 -12.25
CA PHE A 53 -3.03 2.72 -11.96
C PHE A 53 -2.44 4.05 -12.45
N SER A 54 -1.20 4.36 -12.08
CA SER A 54 -0.59 5.64 -12.45
C SER A 54 0.93 5.62 -12.30
N ARG A 55 1.63 6.37 -13.15
CA ARG A 55 3.07 6.62 -13.01
C ARG A 55 3.38 7.48 -11.79
N ASN A 56 2.42 8.27 -11.33
CA ASN A 56 2.51 9.17 -10.20
C ASN A 56 2.10 8.48 -8.89
N ALA A 57 2.98 7.63 -8.39
CA ALA A 57 2.85 6.98 -7.09
C ALA A 57 4.01 7.37 -6.14
N ALA A 58 3.72 7.49 -4.85
CA ALA A 58 4.71 7.70 -3.79
C ALA A 58 4.57 6.61 -2.72
N LEU A 59 5.70 6.10 -2.24
CA LEU A 59 5.79 5.20 -1.09
C LEU A 59 6.33 6.00 0.10
N LEU A 60 5.56 6.08 1.17
CA LEU A 60 5.93 6.68 2.45
C LEU A 60 6.14 5.55 3.45
N HIS A 61 7.32 5.50 4.08
CA HIS A 61 7.70 4.42 5.03
C HIS A 61 8.66 4.93 6.11
N ASP A 62 8.80 6.24 6.24
CA ASP A 62 9.80 6.93 7.05
C ASP A 62 9.17 7.78 8.17
N TYR A 63 7.91 7.52 8.53
CA TYR A 63 7.17 8.25 9.56
C TYR A 63 7.13 7.54 10.92
N GLY A 64 8.02 6.57 11.14
CA GLY A 64 8.27 5.96 12.46
C GLY A 64 7.21 4.95 12.95
N LEU A 65 6.35 4.46 12.05
CA LEU A 65 5.36 3.42 12.35
C LEU A 65 5.66 2.12 11.61
N TYR A 66 5.05 1.02 12.05
CA TYR A 66 5.22 -0.34 11.52
C TYR A 66 4.35 -0.62 10.28
N ASP A 67 4.02 0.42 9.53
CA ASP A 67 3.24 0.37 8.30
C ASP A 67 3.88 1.28 7.24
N PHE A 68 3.42 1.12 6.00
CA PHE A 68 3.76 2.01 4.90
C PHE A 68 2.48 2.57 4.29
N THR A 69 2.58 3.73 3.66
CA THR A 69 1.49 4.35 2.91
C THR A 69 1.88 4.47 1.44
N ILE A 70 0.99 4.04 0.54
CA ILE A 70 1.12 4.31 -0.90
C ILE A 70 0.08 5.36 -1.28
N LEU A 71 0.55 6.43 -1.91
CA LEU A 71 -0.28 7.47 -2.50
C LEU A 71 -0.22 7.35 -4.03
N VAL A 72 -1.36 7.15 -4.68
CA VAL A 72 -1.51 7.07 -6.13
C VAL A 72 -2.29 8.30 -6.60
N ARG A 73 -1.69 9.12 -7.47
CA ARG A 73 -2.33 10.31 -8.04
C ARG A 73 -2.73 10.03 -9.49
N LYS A 74 -3.94 10.43 -9.86
CA LYS A 74 -4.37 10.42 -11.26
C LYS A 74 -3.92 11.70 -11.94
N ASP A 75 -3.48 11.56 -13.18
CA ASP A 75 -3.24 12.69 -14.05
C ASP A 75 -4.60 13.14 -14.57
N VAL A 76 -5.11 14.24 -13.99
CA VAL A 76 -6.35 14.91 -14.41
C VAL A 76 -6.00 16.06 -15.31
#